data_AF-A0A7V3Y376-F1
#
_entry.id   AF-A0A7V3Y376-F1
#
_cell.length_a   1.000
_cell.length_b   1.000
_cell.length_c   1.000
_cell.angle_alpha   90.00
_cell.angle_beta   90.00
_cell.angle_gamma   90.00
#
_symmetry.space_group_name_H-M   'P 1'
#
loop_
_entity.id
_entity.type
_entity.pdbx_description
1 polymer ?
#
loop_
_entity_poly.entity_id
_entity_poly.type
_entity_poly.pdbx_seq_one_letter_code
_entity_poly.pdbx_strand_id
1 'polypeptide(L)'
;MAKPAEYFIKSKNLDEFRRDILACDGEFDFEIEDMIALGSAYLERFPDCFSNRSCQDVQLGYQLARICIVEKLITGFPPDVKDAFRKMFFSAQAVGQQMDYLAQKYRYDELSNMIATIQKRLEEYHFKVDSLPKGMIKERFVGGITNLFNIAYLIKMNEAKKG
;
A
#
# COMPACT_ATOMS: atom_id res chain seq x y z
N MET A 1 14.47 -0.98 14.45
CA MET A 1 13.64 -1.76 13.52
C MET A 1 13.74 -1.10 12.16
N ALA A 2 13.42 -1.81 11.07
CA ALA A 2 13.71 -1.33 9.72
C ALA A 2 12.84 -0.09 9.37
N LYS A 3 13.42 0.94 8.73
CA LYS A 3 12.72 2.21 8.45
C LYS A 3 12.60 2.47 6.95
N PRO A 4 11.38 2.67 6.41
CA PRO A 4 11.19 2.92 4.99
C PRO A 4 12.00 4.10 4.43
N ALA A 5 12.14 5.18 5.19
CA ALA A 5 12.94 6.34 4.76
C ALA A 5 14.40 5.97 4.46
N GLU A 6 15.01 5.11 5.28
CA GLU A 6 16.41 4.68 5.10
C GLU A 6 16.59 3.81 3.85
N TYR A 7 15.64 2.91 3.57
CA TYR A 7 15.65 2.14 2.33
C TYR A 7 15.44 3.03 1.13
N PHE A 8 14.53 4.00 1.21
CA PHE A 8 14.28 4.91 0.11
C PHE A 8 15.51 5.77 -0.21
N ILE A 9 16.20 6.30 0.81
CA ILE A 9 17.42 7.09 0.62
C ILE A 9 18.51 6.27 -0.08
N LYS A 10 18.67 4.99 0.28
CA LYS A 10 19.68 4.10 -0.30
C LYS A 10 19.31 3.57 -1.69
N SER A 11 18.02 3.49 -2.01
CA SER A 11 17.53 2.99 -3.28
C SER A 11 17.82 3.97 -4.42
N LYS A 12 18.17 3.45 -5.60
CA LYS A 12 18.34 4.28 -6.81
C LYS A 12 17.01 4.67 -7.44
N ASN A 13 15.99 3.85 -7.26
CA ASN A 13 14.67 4.02 -7.85
C ASN A 13 13.61 3.28 -7.03
N LEU A 14 12.36 3.44 -7.43
CA LEU A 14 11.21 2.89 -6.72
C LEU A 14 11.13 1.36 -6.77
N ASP A 15 11.66 0.73 -7.83
CA ASP A 15 11.68 -0.73 -7.92
C ASP A 15 12.68 -1.35 -6.93
N GLU A 16 13.85 -0.73 -6.73
CA GLU A 16 14.79 -1.16 -5.69
C GLU A 16 14.17 -0.98 -4.31
N PHE A 17 13.58 0.18 -4.04
CA PHE A 17 12.87 0.45 -2.79
C PHE A 17 11.78 -0.59 -2.52
N ARG A 18 10.97 -0.91 -3.54
CA ARG A 18 9.92 -1.91 -3.44
C ARG A 18 10.48 -3.26 -3.03
N ARG A 19 11.58 -3.71 -3.63
CA ARG A 19 12.21 -4.99 -3.26
C ARG A 19 12.66 -5.00 -1.80
N ASP A 20 13.27 -3.92 -1.33
CA ASP A 20 13.74 -3.82 0.06
C ASP A 20 12.57 -3.85 1.06
N ILE A 21 11.47 -3.15 0.76
CA ILE A 21 10.26 -3.16 1.60
C ILE A 21 9.59 -4.54 1.61
N LEU A 22 9.50 -5.20 0.45
CA LEU A 22 8.97 -6.57 0.36
C LEU A 22 9.82 -7.57 1.15
N ALA A 23 11.14 -7.39 1.18
CA ALA A 23 12.06 -8.23 1.96
C ALA A 23 11.86 -8.10 3.47
N CYS A 24 11.24 -7.01 3.94
CA CYS A 24 10.87 -6.84 5.34
C CYS A 24 9.63 -7.66 5.74
N ASP A 25 8.86 -8.18 4.79
CA ASP A 25 7.64 -8.97 5.03
C ASP A 25 6.61 -8.29 5.97
N GLY A 26 6.57 -6.95 5.96
CA GLY A 26 5.73 -6.14 6.84
C GLY A 26 6.37 -5.76 8.18
N GLU A 27 7.55 -6.28 8.50
CA GLU A 27 8.31 -6.05 9.75
C GLU A 27 9.19 -4.79 9.66
N PHE A 28 8.55 -3.63 9.47
CA PHE A 28 9.20 -2.31 9.48
C PHE A 28 8.38 -1.28 10.26
N ASP A 29 8.99 -0.23 10.79
CA ASP A 29 8.24 0.84 11.48
C ASP A 29 7.47 1.69 10.46
N PHE A 30 6.20 1.97 10.75
CA PHE A 30 5.35 2.76 9.85
C PHE A 30 4.29 3.57 10.60
N GLU A 31 4.73 4.28 11.63
CA GLU A 31 3.93 5.27 12.34
C GLU A 31 4.02 6.65 11.67
N ILE A 32 3.32 7.65 12.22
CA ILE A 32 3.24 9.01 11.66
C ILE A 32 4.64 9.59 11.40
N GLU A 33 5.57 9.42 12.34
CA GLU A 33 6.94 9.93 12.23
C GLU A 33 7.69 9.27 11.08
N ASP A 34 7.48 7.98 10.84
CA ASP A 34 8.12 7.24 9.75
C ASP A 34 7.53 7.63 8.39
N MET A 35 6.21 7.88 8.33
CA MET A 35 5.55 8.40 7.13
C MET A 35 6.07 9.80 6.78
N ILE A 36 6.24 10.66 7.78
CA ILE A 36 6.83 11.99 7.60
C ILE A 36 8.28 11.87 7.13
N ALA A 37 9.10 11.03 7.77
CA ALA A 37 10.50 10.83 7.38
C ALA A 37 10.61 10.32 5.93
N LEU A 38 9.77 9.36 5.53
CA LEU A 38 9.72 8.84 4.17
C LEU A 38 9.28 9.92 3.17
N GLY A 39 8.25 10.69 3.52
CA GLY A 39 7.77 11.80 2.69
C GLY A 39 8.80 12.91 2.50
N SER A 40 9.55 13.24 3.55
CA SER A 40 10.65 14.21 3.47
C SER A 40 11.76 13.72 2.55
N ALA A 41 12.21 12.48 2.73
CA ALA A 41 13.23 11.88 1.85
C ALA A 41 12.79 11.83 0.38
N TYR A 42 11.50 11.58 0.14
CA TYR A 42 10.91 11.66 -1.20
C TYR A 42 10.99 13.08 -1.79
N LEU A 43 10.59 14.11 -1.02
CA LEU A 43 10.59 15.49 -1.48
C LEU A 43 11.99 16.08 -1.66
N GLU A 44 12.97 15.62 -0.87
CA GLU A 44 14.39 15.97 -1.06
C GLU A 44 14.93 15.44 -2.39
N ARG A 45 14.52 14.23 -2.79
CA ARG A 45 14.91 13.64 -4.07
C ARG A 45 14.17 14.27 -5.26
N PHE A 46 12.94 14.73 -5.06
CA PHE A 46 12.08 15.31 -6.09
C PHE A 46 11.58 16.71 -5.70
N PRO A 47 12.47 17.72 -5.61
CA PRO A 47 12.14 19.06 -5.09
C PRO A 47 11.27 19.89 -6.05
N ASP A 48 11.22 19.56 -7.35
CA ASP A 48 10.39 20.31 -8.29
C ASP A 48 8.89 20.02 -8.16
N CYS A 49 8.51 19.03 -7.34
CA CYS A 49 7.12 18.75 -6.98
C CYS A 49 6.39 19.95 -6.33
N PHE A 50 7.13 20.93 -5.82
CA PHE A 50 6.58 22.13 -5.17
C PHE A 50 6.12 23.19 -6.20
N SER A 51 6.84 23.34 -7.32
CA SER A 51 6.64 24.42 -8.30
C SER A 51 5.95 23.91 -9.58
N ASN A 52 6.29 22.69 -10.02
CA ASN A 52 5.67 22.02 -11.15
C ASN A 52 5.04 20.72 -10.66
N ARG A 53 3.71 20.65 -10.72
CA ARG A 53 2.94 19.40 -10.54
C ARG A 53 3.13 18.49 -11.75
N SER A 54 4.38 18.12 -12.04
CA SER A 54 4.72 17.03 -12.94
C SER A 54 3.89 15.82 -12.54
N CYS A 55 3.01 15.36 -13.43
CA CYS A 55 2.08 14.28 -13.14
C CYS A 55 2.85 13.00 -12.76
N GLN A 56 4.05 12.80 -13.32
CA GLN A 56 4.86 11.62 -13.08
C GLN A 56 5.41 11.56 -11.66
N ASP A 57 5.96 12.65 -11.13
CA ASP A 57 6.52 12.64 -9.77
C ASP A 57 5.40 12.49 -8.73
N VAL A 58 4.27 13.17 -8.91
CA VAL A 58 3.10 12.99 -8.04
C VAL A 58 2.67 11.51 -7.98
N GLN A 59 2.65 10.81 -9.12
CA GLN A 59 2.31 9.40 -9.20
C GLN A 59 3.36 8.49 -8.52
N LEU A 60 4.65 8.82 -8.60
CA LEU A 60 5.70 8.11 -7.87
C LEU A 60 5.49 8.22 -6.36
N GLY A 61 5.14 9.41 -5.85
CA GLY A 61 4.80 9.58 -4.43
C GLY A 61 3.59 8.75 -3.99
N TYR A 62 2.56 8.63 -4.84
CA TYR A 62 1.42 7.74 -4.57
C TYR A 62 1.82 6.26 -4.56
N GLN A 63 2.72 5.85 -5.46
CA GLN A 63 3.23 4.48 -5.50
C GLN A 63 4.10 4.18 -4.28
N LEU A 64 4.93 5.12 -3.82
CA LEU A 64 5.74 5.00 -2.61
C LEU A 64 4.88 4.69 -1.38
N ALA A 65 3.82 5.48 -1.17
CA ALA A 65 2.88 5.27 -0.07
C ALA A 65 2.18 3.90 -0.20
N ARG A 66 1.71 3.55 -1.40
CA ARG A 66 1.04 2.26 -1.65
C ARG A 66 1.92 1.06 -1.35
N ILE A 67 3.20 1.08 -1.74
CA ILE A 67 4.14 -0.01 -1.44
C ILE A 67 4.17 -0.32 0.06
N CYS A 68 4.34 0.71 0.88
CA CYS A 68 4.43 0.52 2.32
C CYS A 68 3.10 0.09 2.92
N ILE A 69 2.00 0.76 2.56
CA ILE A 69 0.67 0.44 3.11
C ILE A 69 0.27 -0.99 2.74
N VAL A 70 0.42 -1.41 1.48
CA VAL A 70 0.04 -2.77 1.05
C VAL A 70 0.78 -3.85 1.85
N GLU A 71 2.09 -3.71 2.05
CA GLU A 71 2.86 -4.67 2.84
C GLU A 71 2.40 -4.73 4.31
N LYS A 72 1.97 -3.59 4.87
CA LYS A 72 1.35 -3.54 6.19
C LYS A 72 -0.04 -4.17 6.25
N LEU A 73 -0.84 -4.04 5.20
CA LEU A 73 -2.16 -4.68 5.15
C LEU A 73 -2.04 -6.20 5.17
N ILE A 74 -1.06 -6.77 4.45
CA ILE A 74 -0.91 -8.21 4.24
C ILE A 74 0.04 -8.90 5.23
N THR A 75 0.58 -8.18 6.21
CA THR A 75 1.51 -8.72 7.20
C THR A 75 0.90 -9.90 7.95
N GLY A 76 1.66 -10.98 8.14
CA GLY A 76 1.23 -12.21 8.81
C GLY A 76 0.34 -13.15 7.98
N PHE A 77 -0.01 -12.81 6.75
CA PHE A 77 -0.75 -13.71 5.85
C PHE A 77 0.16 -14.76 5.18
N PRO A 78 -0.41 -15.89 4.70
CA PRO A 78 0.32 -16.87 3.89
C PRO A 78 0.92 -16.25 2.62
N PRO A 79 2.06 -16.76 2.10
CA PRO A 79 2.74 -16.17 0.94
C PRO A 79 1.88 -16.02 -0.31
N ASP A 80 1.03 -17.00 -0.61
CA ASP A 80 0.13 -16.97 -1.76
C ASP A 80 -0.99 -15.93 -1.61
N VAL A 81 -1.47 -15.71 -0.39
CA VAL A 81 -2.44 -14.66 -0.07
C VAL A 81 -1.78 -13.29 -0.24
N LYS A 82 -0.57 -13.11 0.30
CA LYS A 82 0.24 -11.89 0.12
C LYS A 82 0.42 -11.56 -1.36
N ASP A 83 0.82 -12.54 -2.16
CA ASP A 83 1.04 -12.34 -3.59
C ASP A 83 -0.23 -12.01 -4.37
N ALA A 84 -1.36 -12.64 -4.04
CA ALA A 84 -2.65 -12.31 -4.63
C ALA A 84 -3.05 -10.87 -4.31
N PHE A 85 -3.00 -10.45 -3.05
CA PHE A 85 -3.34 -9.08 -2.64
C PHE A 85 -2.38 -8.04 -3.22
N ARG A 86 -1.07 -8.32 -3.29
CA ARG A 86 -0.11 -7.45 -4.00
C ARG A 86 -0.51 -7.25 -5.45
N LYS A 87 -0.87 -8.31 -6.18
CA LYS A 87 -1.33 -8.19 -7.58
C LYS A 87 -2.60 -7.36 -7.68
N MET A 88 -3.58 -7.55 -6.81
CA MET A 88 -4.84 -6.80 -6.81
C MET A 88 -4.62 -5.32 -6.50
N PHE A 89 -3.89 -4.98 -5.43
CA PHE A 89 -3.67 -3.59 -5.00
C PHE A 89 -2.80 -2.78 -5.96
N PHE A 90 -2.02 -3.43 -6.82
CA PHE A 90 -1.27 -2.77 -7.89
C PHE A 90 -1.93 -2.88 -9.27
N SER A 91 -3.02 -3.65 -9.41
CA SER A 91 -3.79 -3.77 -10.65
C SER A 91 -5.24 -4.14 -10.38
N ALA A 92 -6.15 -3.17 -10.55
CA ALA A 92 -7.59 -3.41 -10.43
C ALA A 92 -8.12 -4.47 -11.42
N GLN A 93 -7.46 -4.63 -12.57
CA GLN A 93 -7.79 -5.66 -13.57
C GLN A 93 -7.49 -7.08 -13.06
N ALA A 94 -6.56 -7.22 -12.13
CA ALA A 94 -6.21 -8.52 -11.55
C ALA A 94 -7.22 -9.01 -10.50
N VAL A 95 -8.12 -8.14 -10.01
CA VAL A 95 -9.03 -8.45 -8.89
C VAL A 95 -9.86 -9.71 -9.16
N GLY A 96 -10.55 -9.79 -10.31
CA GLY A 96 -11.39 -10.95 -10.63
C GLY A 96 -10.60 -12.27 -10.61
N GLN A 97 -9.50 -12.31 -11.38
CA GLN A 97 -8.66 -13.51 -11.49
C GLN A 97 -8.06 -13.94 -10.13
N GLN A 98 -7.56 -12.99 -9.34
CA GLN A 98 -6.95 -13.32 -8.05
C GLN A 98 -8.00 -13.74 -7.01
N MET A 99 -9.19 -13.15 -7.05
CA MET A 99 -10.31 -13.58 -6.20
C MET A 99 -10.78 -14.99 -6.53
N ASP A 100 -10.86 -15.35 -7.81
CA ASP A 100 -11.15 -16.71 -8.25
C ASP A 100 -10.08 -17.70 -7.76
N TYR A 101 -8.80 -17.34 -7.89
CA TYR A 101 -7.68 -18.13 -7.38
C TYR A 101 -7.79 -18.38 -5.87
N LEU A 102 -8.05 -17.34 -5.08
CA LEU A 102 -8.19 -17.47 -3.62
C LEU A 102 -9.42 -18.30 -3.23
N ALA A 103 -10.56 -18.11 -3.90
CA ALA A 103 -11.80 -18.85 -3.63
C ALA A 103 -11.72 -20.35 -3.95
N GLN A 104 -10.80 -20.76 -4.85
CA GLN A 104 -10.52 -22.18 -5.11
C GLN A 104 -9.68 -22.83 -4.01
N LYS A 105 -8.92 -22.04 -3.24
CA LYS A 105 -7.92 -22.53 -2.30
C LYS A 105 -8.35 -22.43 -0.84
N TYR A 106 -9.17 -21.44 -0.51
CA TYR A 106 -9.64 -21.16 0.84
C TYR A 106 -11.14 -21.32 0.93
N ARG A 107 -11.63 -21.68 2.11
CA ARG A 107 -13.07 -21.67 2.36
C ARG A 107 -13.59 -20.24 2.40
N TYR A 108 -14.88 -20.06 2.11
CA TYR A 108 -15.52 -18.75 2.10
C TYR A 108 -15.32 -17.98 3.41
N ASP A 109 -15.48 -18.64 4.57
CA ASP A 109 -15.30 -18.02 5.88
C ASP A 109 -13.84 -17.58 6.14
N GLU A 110 -12.87 -18.37 5.70
CA GLU A 110 -11.45 -18.01 5.79
C GLU A 110 -11.12 -16.80 4.91
N LEU A 111 -11.55 -16.84 3.64
CA LEU A 111 -11.34 -15.74 2.69
C LEU A 111 -12.03 -14.46 3.16
N SER A 112 -13.25 -14.57 3.69
CA SER A 112 -14.00 -13.43 4.22
C SER A 112 -13.31 -12.80 5.42
N ASN A 113 -12.79 -13.62 6.34
CA ASN A 113 -12.00 -13.14 7.47
C ASN A 113 -10.70 -12.44 7.04
N MET A 114 -10.03 -12.92 5.99
CA MET A 114 -8.85 -12.26 5.42
C MET A 114 -9.22 -10.89 4.84
N ILE A 115 -10.31 -10.79 4.08
CA ILE A 115 -10.79 -9.54 3.47
C ILE A 115 -11.23 -8.55 4.54
N ALA A 116 -11.95 -8.99 5.57
CA ALA A 116 -12.35 -8.16 6.70
C ALA A 116 -11.12 -7.61 7.46
N THR A 117 -10.08 -8.44 7.64
CA THR A 117 -8.82 -8.00 8.26
C THR A 117 -8.13 -6.93 7.42
N ILE A 118 -8.09 -7.10 6.09
CA ILE A 118 -7.55 -6.09 5.17
C ILE A 118 -8.33 -4.78 5.25
N GLN A 119 -9.66 -4.83 5.29
CA GLN A 119 -10.52 -3.64 5.41
C GLN A 119 -10.24 -2.89 6.72
N LYS A 120 -10.21 -3.61 7.84
CA LYS A 120 -9.90 -3.02 9.15
C LYS A 120 -8.53 -2.34 9.15
N ARG A 121 -7.48 -3.03 8.68
CA ARG A 121 -6.13 -2.45 8.61
C ARG A 121 -6.07 -1.24 7.66
N LEU A 122 -6.81 -1.27 6.56
CA LEU A 122 -6.88 -0.15 5.62
C LEU A 122 -7.52 1.09 6.26
N GLU A 123 -8.59 0.91 7.04
CA GLU A 123 -9.19 1.98 7.82
C GLU A 123 -8.22 2.52 8.88
N GLU A 124 -7.52 1.65 9.62
CA GLU A 124 -6.50 2.05 10.58
C GLU A 124 -5.40 2.93 9.94
N TYR A 125 -4.88 2.53 8.78
CA TYR A 125 -3.89 3.34 8.05
C TYR A 125 -4.48 4.62 7.45
N HIS A 126 -5.75 4.62 7.08
CA HIS A 126 -6.43 5.84 6.65
C HIS A 126 -6.48 6.87 7.77
N PHE A 127 -6.84 6.47 8.99
CA PHE A 127 -6.81 7.37 10.15
C PHE A 127 -5.40 7.90 10.44
N LYS A 128 -4.35 7.09 10.28
CA LYS A 128 -2.96 7.55 10.43
C LYS A 128 -2.58 8.58 9.36
N VAL A 129 -2.90 8.30 8.10
CA VAL A 129 -2.65 9.22 6.97
C VAL A 129 -3.42 10.53 7.14
N ASP A 130 -4.67 10.47 7.58
CA ASP A 130 -5.50 11.64 7.86
C ASP A 130 -4.97 12.47 9.05
N SER A 131 -4.20 11.85 9.95
CA SER A 131 -3.57 12.52 11.08
C SER A 131 -2.25 13.21 10.72
N LEU A 132 -1.73 12.99 9.50
CA LEU A 132 -0.52 13.68 9.03
C LEU A 132 -0.73 15.20 8.98
N PRO A 133 0.33 16.00 9.26
CA PRO A 133 0.29 17.44 9.07
C PRO A 133 -0.11 17.81 7.64
N LYS A 134 -0.86 18.92 7.49
CA LYS A 134 -1.23 19.42 6.16
C LYS A 134 0.02 19.75 5.35
N GLY A 135 0.08 19.29 4.11
CA GLY A 135 1.18 19.57 3.20
C GLY A 135 1.36 18.46 2.15
N MET A 136 2.40 18.63 1.34
CA MET A 136 2.69 17.75 0.19
C MET A 136 2.88 16.28 0.58
N ILE A 137 3.51 16.01 1.72
CA ILE A 137 3.67 14.64 2.24
C ILE A 137 2.30 13.99 2.40
N LYS A 138 1.39 14.64 3.13
CA LYS A 138 0.02 14.15 3.31
C LYS A 138 -0.68 13.93 1.98
N GLU A 139 -0.55 14.84 1.01
CA GLU A 139 -1.15 14.66 -0.31
C GLU A 139 -0.68 13.37 -1.01
N ARG A 140 0.60 13.02 -0.90
CA ARG A 140 1.14 11.77 -1.48
C ARG A 140 0.55 10.53 -0.81
N PHE A 141 0.44 10.55 0.51
CA PHE A 141 -0.15 9.44 1.26
C PHE A 141 -1.65 9.30 1.03
N VAL A 142 -2.40 10.42 1.01
CA VAL A 142 -3.83 10.45 0.68
C VAL A 142 -4.06 9.89 -0.72
N GLY A 143 -3.33 10.38 -1.73
CA GLY A 143 -3.47 9.86 -3.10
C GLY A 143 -3.14 8.37 -3.22
N GLY A 144 -2.13 7.91 -2.49
CA GLY A 144 -1.77 6.48 -2.42
C GLY A 144 -2.89 5.63 -1.81
N ILE A 145 -3.41 6.02 -0.64
CA ILE A 145 -4.38 5.20 0.09
C ILE A 145 -5.78 5.23 -0.53
N THR A 146 -6.22 6.34 -1.12
CA THR A 146 -7.53 6.43 -1.81
C THR A 146 -7.64 5.39 -2.93
N ASN A 147 -6.54 5.14 -3.66
CA ASN A 147 -6.53 4.10 -4.69
C ASN A 147 -6.75 2.69 -4.11
N LEU A 148 -6.27 2.42 -2.89
CA LEU A 148 -6.45 1.14 -2.22
C LEU A 148 -7.91 0.91 -1.81
N PHE A 149 -8.63 1.95 -1.37
CA PHE A 149 -10.08 1.84 -1.08
C PHE A 149 -10.89 1.44 -2.32
N ASN A 150 -10.58 2.01 -3.48
CA ASN A 150 -11.25 1.63 -4.74
C ASN A 150 -11.05 0.15 -5.06
N ILE A 151 -9.84 -0.37 -4.85
CA ILE A 151 -9.52 -1.78 -5.10
C ILE A 151 -10.15 -2.68 -4.02
N ALA A 152 -10.11 -2.28 -2.75
CA ALA A 152 -10.77 -3.01 -1.66
C ALA A 152 -12.28 -3.13 -1.88
N TYR A 153 -12.91 -2.09 -2.44
CA TYR A 153 -14.31 -2.14 -2.87
C TYR A 153 -14.55 -3.20 -3.95
N LEU A 154 -13.70 -3.24 -5.00
CA LEU A 154 -13.79 -4.27 -6.05
C LEU A 154 -13.58 -5.69 -5.49
N ILE A 155 -12.67 -5.86 -4.53
CA ILE A 155 -12.44 -7.14 -3.83
C ILE A 155 -13.72 -7.58 -3.12
N LYS A 156 -14.33 -6.70 -2.32
CA LYS A 156 -15.57 -6.97 -1.59
C LYS A 156 -16.74 -7.30 -2.53
N MET A 157 -16.85 -6.59 -3.65
CA MET A 157 -17.86 -6.90 -4.67
C MET A 157 -17.66 -8.28 -5.29
N ASN A 158 -16.42 -8.74 -5.45
CA ASN A 158 -16.14 -10.07 -5.97
C ASN A 158 -16.43 -11.16 -4.94
N GLU A 159 -16.06 -10.93 -3.67
CA GLU A 159 -16.39 -11.82 -2.55
C GLU A 159 -17.90 -12.08 -2.45
N ALA A 160 -18.71 -11.02 -2.51
CA ALA A 160 -20.18 -11.12 -2.41
C ALA A 160 -20.83 -11.91 -3.56
N LYS A 161 -20.13 -12.14 -4.68
CA LYS A 161 -20.60 -13.01 -5.78
C LYS A 161 -20.27 -14.48 -5.56
N LYS A 162 -19.43 -14.80 -4.57
CA LYS A 162 -18.94 -16.16 -4.27
C LYS A 162 -19.65 -16.79 -3.07
N GLY A 163 -20.29 -15.98 -2.23
CA GLY A 163 -21.24 -16.43 -1.20
C GLY A 163 -22.62 -16.60 -1.79
#